data_AF-A0A7X8ZBK2-F1
#
_entry.id   AF-A0A7X8ZBK2-F1
#
_cell.length_a   1.000
_cell.length_b   1.000
_cell.length_c   1.000
_cell.angle_alpha   90.00
_cell.angle_beta   90.00
_cell.angle_gamma   90.00
#
_symmetry.space_group_name_H-M   'P 1'
#
loop_
_entity.id
_entity.type
_entity.pdbx_description
1 polymer ?
#
loop_
_entity_poly.entity_id
_entity_poly.type
_entity_poly.pdbx_seq_one_letter_code
_entity_poly.pdbx_strand_id
1 'polypeptide(L)'
;MDEYNDLIIKYMNARFNNNVVSAVCHLDEGGSADGKGGLPHLHLDILMITEDNRLSSKTLITRDFITSMHRIMPIILKKHGFNIDEYEETEEKKQGGLSAKEYKKKMEQEKEELNKKLEDMVKEYNELADRYNKLIDDKAELERKNREKAYEVMYQQERSR
;
A
#
# COMPACT_ATOMS: atom_id res chain seq x y z
N MET A 1 -11.73 -23.71 -12.56
CA MET A 1 -10.52 -23.52 -11.73
C MET A 1 -9.41 -23.14 -12.66
N ASP A 2 -8.74 -22.02 -12.42
CA ASP A 2 -7.64 -21.56 -13.29
C ASP A 2 -6.35 -22.36 -13.01
N GLU A 3 -5.38 -22.23 -13.92
CA GLU A 3 -4.09 -22.92 -13.85
C GLU A 3 -3.28 -22.54 -12.59
N TYR A 4 -3.44 -21.29 -12.13
CA TYR A 4 -2.79 -20.78 -10.92
C TYR A 4 -3.25 -21.54 -9.67
N ASN A 5 -4.57 -21.62 -9.47
CA ASN A 5 -5.16 -22.29 -8.32
C ASN A 5 -4.94 -23.81 -8.37
N ASP A 6 -5.03 -24.43 -9.54
CA ASP A 6 -4.74 -25.85 -9.72
C ASP A 6 -3.30 -26.21 -9.33
N LEU A 7 -2.33 -25.37 -9.71
CA LEU A 7 -0.92 -25.56 -9.34
C LEU A 7 -0.71 -25.46 -7.81
N ILE A 8 -1.37 -24.50 -7.15
CA ILE A 8 -1.31 -24.36 -5.69
C ILE A 8 -1.92 -25.59 -5.00
N ILE A 9 -3.08 -26.05 -5.45
CA ILE A 9 -3.72 -27.26 -4.89
C ILE A 9 -2.80 -28.46 -5.03
N LYS A 10 -2.25 -28.71 -6.22
CA LYS A 10 -1.33 -29.83 -6.45
C LYS A 10 -0.11 -29.77 -5.55
N TYR A 11 0.49 -28.58 -5.41
CA TYR A 11 1.60 -28.36 -4.51
C TYR A 11 1.23 -28.67 -3.06
N MET A 12 0.13 -28.12 -2.56
CA MET A 12 -0.31 -28.32 -1.17
C MET A 12 -0.71 -29.77 -0.91
N ASN A 13 -1.41 -30.41 -1.84
CA ASN A 13 -1.82 -31.80 -1.71
C ASN A 13 -0.62 -32.74 -1.61
N ALA A 14 0.42 -32.52 -2.42
CA ALA A 14 1.67 -33.27 -2.31
C ALA A 14 2.38 -33.03 -0.97
N ARG A 15 2.36 -31.80 -0.44
CA ARG A 15 2.98 -31.43 0.84
C ARG A 15 2.25 -32.01 2.06
N PHE A 16 0.98 -32.37 1.91
CA PHE A 16 0.14 -32.91 2.98
C PHE A 16 -0.33 -34.34 2.70
N ASN A 17 0.42 -35.14 1.95
CA ASN A 17 0.12 -36.56 1.73
C ASN A 17 -1.29 -36.82 1.19
N ASN A 18 -1.73 -36.02 0.23
CA ASN A 18 -3.07 -36.08 -0.38
C ASN A 18 -4.24 -35.80 0.58
N ASN A 19 -4.02 -35.02 1.62
CA ASN A 19 -5.05 -34.69 2.63
C ASN A 19 -5.80 -33.37 2.40
N VAL A 20 -5.77 -32.79 1.19
CA VAL A 20 -6.65 -31.67 0.85
C VAL A 20 -8.08 -32.20 0.66
N VAL A 21 -9.02 -31.72 1.46
CA VAL A 21 -10.42 -32.18 1.47
C VAL A 21 -11.33 -31.26 0.68
N SER A 22 -11.04 -29.96 0.69
CA SER A 22 -11.82 -28.94 -0.01
C SER A 22 -10.90 -27.87 -0.60
N ALA A 23 -11.29 -27.38 -1.76
CA ALA A 23 -10.66 -26.25 -2.43
C ALA A 23 -11.75 -25.36 -3.03
N VAL A 24 -11.92 -24.16 -2.48
CA VAL A 24 -12.98 -23.23 -2.87
C VAL A 24 -12.34 -21.93 -3.36
N CYS A 25 -12.57 -21.60 -4.63
CA CYS A 25 -12.14 -20.33 -5.23
C CYS A 25 -13.26 -19.30 -5.09
N HIS A 26 -12.99 -18.21 -4.38
CA HIS A 26 -13.88 -17.07 -4.27
C HIS A 26 -13.49 -16.02 -5.33
N LEU A 27 -14.40 -15.77 -6.26
CA LEU A 27 -14.29 -14.73 -7.30
C LEU A 27 -15.39 -13.67 -7.16
N ASP A 28 -16.36 -13.92 -6.30
CA ASP A 28 -17.61 -13.20 -6.09
C ASP A 28 -17.57 -12.26 -4.88
N GLU A 29 -16.46 -12.24 -4.15
CA GLU A 29 -16.31 -11.41 -2.96
C GLU A 29 -16.14 -9.91 -3.24
N GLY A 30 -16.18 -9.50 -4.51
CA GLY A 30 -16.43 -8.12 -4.90
C GLY A 30 -15.24 -7.18 -4.76
N GLY A 31 -14.29 -7.24 -5.69
CA GLY A 31 -13.45 -6.07 -6.00
C GLY A 31 -14.26 -4.93 -6.64
N SER A 32 -15.36 -4.50 -6.03
CA SER A 32 -16.19 -3.41 -6.53
C SER A 32 -15.47 -2.08 -6.37
N ALA A 33 -15.73 -1.14 -7.28
CA ALA A 33 -15.21 0.23 -7.31
C ALA A 33 -15.30 0.99 -5.96
N ASP A 34 -16.13 0.51 -5.04
CA ASP A 34 -16.40 1.08 -3.72
C ASP A 34 -15.46 0.54 -2.61
N GLY A 35 -14.54 -0.38 -2.93
CA GLY A 35 -13.50 -0.90 -2.02
C GLY A 35 -13.99 -1.85 -0.91
N LYS A 36 -15.23 -2.36 -0.98
CA LYS A 36 -15.87 -3.09 0.13
C LYS A 36 -15.71 -4.61 0.14
N GLY A 37 -15.17 -5.22 -0.90
CA GLY A 37 -15.06 -6.68 -1.00
C GLY A 37 -13.63 -7.22 -1.17
N GLY A 38 -13.52 -8.55 -1.17
CA GLY A 38 -12.25 -9.30 -1.19
C GLY A 38 -11.68 -9.46 -2.60
N LEU A 39 -10.34 -9.55 -2.68
CA LEU A 39 -9.68 -9.95 -3.92
C LEU A 39 -9.95 -11.43 -4.20
N PRO A 40 -9.91 -11.88 -5.47
CA PRO A 40 -9.95 -13.30 -5.82
C PRO A 40 -8.96 -14.13 -5.00
N HIS A 41 -9.43 -15.17 -4.32
CA HIS A 41 -8.57 -16.02 -3.50
C HIS A 41 -9.10 -17.45 -3.35
N LEU A 42 -8.26 -18.33 -2.82
CA LEU A 42 -8.49 -19.76 -2.67
C LEU A 42 -8.48 -20.14 -1.18
N HIS A 43 -9.55 -20.78 -0.74
CA HIS A 43 -9.62 -21.48 0.54
C HIS A 43 -9.28 -22.97 0.35
N LEU A 44 -8.37 -23.49 1.18
CA LEU A 44 -7.99 -24.90 1.22
C LEU A 44 -8.26 -25.49 2.60
N ASP A 45 -9.08 -26.53 2.66
CA ASP A 45 -9.27 -27.32 3.88
C ASP A 45 -8.39 -28.57 3.82
N ILE A 46 -7.52 -28.73 4.80
CA ILE A 46 -6.49 -29.77 4.81
C ILE A 46 -6.55 -30.54 6.13
N LEU A 47 -6.62 -31.87 6.05
CA LEU A 47 -6.49 -32.72 7.24
C LEU A 47 -5.01 -32.86 7.61
N MET A 48 -4.69 -32.46 8.83
CA MET A 48 -3.32 -32.47 9.34
C MET A 48 -2.98 -33.82 9.98
N ILE A 49 -2.97 -34.87 9.17
CA ILE A 49 -2.67 -36.24 9.58
C ILE A 49 -1.16 -36.46 9.46
N THR A 50 -0.52 -36.79 10.57
CA THR A 50 0.90 -37.15 10.64
C THR A 50 1.14 -38.55 10.08
N GLU A 51 2.41 -38.89 9.79
CA GLU A 51 2.78 -40.22 9.29
C GLU A 51 2.41 -41.36 10.25
N ASP A 52 2.36 -41.10 11.55
CA ASP A 52 1.88 -42.03 12.58
C ASP A 52 0.34 -41.99 12.77
N ASN A 53 -0.40 -41.46 11.80
CA ASN A 53 -1.87 -41.38 11.73
C ASN A 53 -2.54 -40.59 12.87
N ARG A 54 -1.87 -39.58 13.41
CA ARG A 54 -2.47 -38.67 14.40
C ARG A 54 -2.92 -37.38 13.74
N LEU A 55 -4.02 -36.81 14.23
CA LEU A 55 -4.42 -35.45 13.85
C LEU A 55 -3.62 -34.44 14.68
N SER A 56 -2.61 -33.80 14.09
CA SER A 56 -1.75 -32.85 14.80
C SER A 56 -1.22 -31.73 13.88
N SER A 57 -1.89 -30.57 13.94
CA SER A 57 -1.41 -29.36 13.26
C SER A 57 -0.05 -28.91 13.78
N LYS A 58 0.18 -28.99 15.10
CA LYS A 58 1.42 -28.58 15.74
C LYS A 58 2.64 -29.36 15.24
N THR A 59 2.45 -30.62 14.85
CA THR A 59 3.53 -31.47 14.33
C THR A 59 3.88 -31.10 12.89
N LEU A 60 2.88 -30.80 12.05
CA LEU A 60 3.07 -30.55 10.62
C LEU A 60 3.37 -29.07 10.29
N ILE A 61 2.68 -28.14 10.96
CA ILE A 61 2.78 -26.70 10.73
C ILE A 61 3.83 -26.11 11.66
N THR A 62 5.09 -26.36 11.33
CA THR A 62 6.24 -25.78 12.02
C THR A 62 6.66 -24.45 11.37
N ARG A 63 7.51 -23.69 12.07
CA ARG A 63 8.12 -22.48 11.48
C ARG A 63 8.88 -22.83 10.19
N ASP A 64 9.65 -23.91 10.20
CA ASP A 64 10.43 -24.35 9.05
C ASP A 64 9.53 -24.75 7.88
N PHE A 65 8.40 -25.41 8.16
CA PHE A 65 7.40 -25.73 7.15
C PHE A 65 6.85 -24.45 6.50
N ILE A 66 6.40 -23.48 7.30
CA ILE A 66 5.87 -22.19 6.83
C ILE A 66 6.93 -21.44 6.00
N THR A 67 8.15 -21.31 6.52
CA THR A 67 9.24 -20.64 5.79
C THR A 67 9.56 -21.34 4.48
N SER A 68 9.62 -22.68 4.47
CA SER A 68 9.86 -23.44 3.24
C SER A 68 8.74 -23.27 2.21
N MET A 69 7.49 -23.17 2.65
CA MET A 69 6.34 -22.92 1.78
C MET A 69 6.46 -21.55 1.12
N HIS A 70 6.71 -20.50 1.91
CA HIS A 70 6.88 -19.15 1.40
C HIS A 70 8.08 -19.02 0.45
N ARG A 71 9.17 -19.75 0.67
CA ARG A 71 10.33 -19.74 -0.25
C ARG A 71 10.06 -20.50 -1.55
N ILE A 72 9.47 -21.69 -1.47
CA ILE A 72 9.38 -22.61 -2.61
C ILE A 72 8.19 -22.28 -3.53
N MET A 73 7.04 -21.92 -2.96
CA MET A 73 5.83 -21.69 -3.74
C MET A 73 6.01 -20.57 -4.80
N PRO A 74 6.65 -19.43 -4.49
CA PRO A 74 6.90 -18.40 -5.49
C PRO A 74 7.83 -18.87 -6.62
N ILE A 75 8.85 -19.67 -6.32
CA ILE A 75 9.76 -20.22 -7.33
C ILE A 75 8.99 -21.11 -8.30
N ILE A 76 8.11 -21.96 -7.79
CA ILE A 76 7.27 -22.84 -8.62
C ILE A 76 6.35 -22.00 -9.52
N LEU A 77 5.62 -21.06 -8.93
CA LEU A 77 4.69 -20.21 -9.67
C LEU A 77 5.41 -19.37 -10.76
N LYS A 78 6.58 -18.78 -10.46
CA LYS A 78 7.40 -18.08 -11.47
C LYS A 78 7.83 -19.00 -12.62
N LYS A 79 8.25 -20.23 -12.30
CA LYS A 79 8.64 -21.23 -13.31
C LYS A 79 7.48 -21.59 -14.25
N HIS A 80 6.24 -21.45 -13.77
CA HIS A 80 5.02 -21.63 -14.56
C HIS A 80 4.53 -20.34 -15.24
N GLY A 81 5.34 -19.28 -15.26
CA GLY A 81 5.06 -18.05 -16.00
C GLY A 81 4.23 -17.01 -15.25
N PHE A 82 3.94 -17.22 -13.97
CA PHE A 82 3.22 -16.24 -13.15
C PHE A 82 4.15 -15.11 -12.70
N ASN A 83 3.71 -13.87 -12.88
CA ASN A 83 4.44 -12.69 -12.40
C ASN A 83 4.12 -12.43 -10.92
N ILE A 84 4.98 -12.89 -10.04
CA ILE A 84 4.87 -12.74 -8.59
C ILE A 84 6.22 -12.38 -8.00
N ASP A 85 6.25 -11.77 -6.82
CA ASP A 85 7.50 -11.44 -6.15
C ASP A 85 8.14 -12.68 -5.49
N GLU A 86 9.45 -12.61 -5.29
CA GLU A 86 10.16 -13.61 -4.51
C GLU A 86 9.95 -13.39 -3.01
N TYR A 87 10.11 -14.46 -2.23
CA TYR A 87 10.07 -14.34 -0.78
C TYR A 87 11.33 -13.66 -0.26
N GLU A 88 11.15 -12.52 0.39
CA GLU A 88 12.20 -11.86 1.16
C GLU A 88 11.99 -12.10 2.66
N GLU A 89 13.03 -12.60 3.31
CA GLU A 89 13.01 -12.78 4.76
C GLU A 89 13.30 -11.44 5.44
N THR A 90 12.31 -10.90 6.14
CA THR A 90 12.48 -9.66 6.89
C THR A 90 13.13 -9.95 8.25
N GLU A 91 14.09 -9.11 8.65
CA GLU A 91 14.74 -9.22 9.98
C GLU A 91 13.73 -9.05 11.13
N GLU A 92 12.68 -8.25 10.90
CA GLU A 92 11.61 -8.05 11.86
C GLU A 92 10.58 -9.17 11.83
N LYS A 93 10.27 -9.73 13.01
CA LYS A 93 9.07 -10.55 13.19
C LYS A 93 7.85 -9.67 12.95
N LYS A 94 7.20 -9.84 11.79
CA LYS A 94 5.87 -9.27 11.55
C LYS A 94 4.94 -9.75 12.68
N GLN A 95 4.26 -8.80 13.33
CA GLN A 95 3.16 -9.13 14.24
C GLN A 95 2.12 -9.97 13.48
N GLY A 96 1.39 -10.83 14.19
CA GLY A 96 0.40 -11.72 13.57
C GLY A 96 -0.56 -10.99 12.62
N GLY A 97 -1.06 -11.70 11.61
CA GLY A 97 -1.95 -11.12 10.61
C GLY A 97 -3.20 -10.52 11.25
N LEU A 98 -3.60 -9.33 10.78
CA LEU A 98 -4.87 -8.71 11.14
C LEU A 98 -6.02 -9.57 10.60
N SER A 99 -7.12 -9.69 11.35
CA SER A 99 -8.35 -10.21 10.77
C SER A 99 -8.85 -9.29 9.65
N ALA A 100 -9.65 -9.81 8.72
CA ALA A 100 -10.19 -9.01 7.61
C ALA A 100 -10.95 -7.77 8.10
N LYS A 101 -11.66 -7.87 9.23
CA LYS A 101 -12.39 -6.74 9.84
C LYS A 101 -11.44 -5.70 10.43
N GLU A 102 -10.39 -6.14 11.13
CA GLU A 102 -9.37 -5.24 11.69
C GLU A 102 -8.60 -4.54 10.58
N TYR A 103 -8.23 -5.26 9.52
CA TYR A 103 -7.59 -4.70 8.34
C TYR A 103 -8.46 -3.62 7.69
N LYS A 104 -9.73 -3.91 7.40
CA LYS A 104 -10.67 -2.91 6.84
C LYS A 104 -10.80 -1.68 7.73
N LYS A 105 -10.90 -1.86 9.05
CA LYS A 105 -10.96 -0.75 10.00
C LYS A 105 -9.69 0.11 9.97
N LYS A 106 -8.52 -0.52 9.94
CA LYS A 106 -7.23 0.18 9.86
C LYS A 106 -7.10 0.97 8.56
N MET A 107 -7.50 0.38 7.43
CA MET A 107 -7.48 1.08 6.13
C MET A 107 -8.40 2.31 6.11
N GLU A 108 -9.59 2.24 6.72
CA GLU A 108 -10.47 3.42 6.80
C GLU A 108 -9.87 4.51 7.69
N GLN A 109 -9.25 4.14 8.82
CA GLN A 109 -8.55 5.08 9.68
C GLN A 109 -7.37 5.76 8.97
N GLU A 110 -6.54 4.98 8.26
CA GLU A 110 -5.44 5.52 7.45
C GLU A 110 -5.95 6.46 6.36
N LYS A 111 -7.08 6.15 5.72
CA LYS A 111 -7.74 7.00 4.73
C LYS A 111 -8.23 8.32 5.33
N GLU A 112 -8.87 8.29 6.51
CA GLU A 112 -9.29 9.49 7.22
C GLU A 112 -8.09 10.38 7.59
N GLU A 113 -7.01 9.78 8.11
CA GLU A 113 -5.78 10.51 8.43
C GLU A 113 -5.12 11.13 7.20
N LEU A 114 -5.09 10.40 6.08
CA LEU A 114 -4.50 10.88 4.84
C LEU A 114 -5.32 12.02 4.22
N ASN A 115 -6.65 11.92 4.26
CA ASN A 115 -7.54 13.01 3.84
C ASN A 115 -7.31 14.27 4.68
N LYS A 116 -7.18 14.12 6.00
CA LYS A 116 -6.88 15.26 6.87
C LYS A 116 -5.54 15.92 6.53
N LYS A 117 -4.49 15.12 6.32
CA LYS A 117 -3.18 15.64 5.87
C LYS A 117 -3.27 16.36 4.53
N LEU A 118 -4.10 15.87 3.61
CA LEU A 118 -4.33 16.52 2.33
C LEU A 118 -5.04 17.87 2.50
N GLU A 119 -6.08 17.93 3.34
CA GLU A 119 -6.78 19.18 3.67
C GLU A 119 -5.83 20.22 4.29
N ASP A 120 -5.00 19.80 5.24
CA ASP A 120 -4.00 20.65 5.88
C ASP A 120 -2.99 21.19 4.85
N MET A 121 -2.50 20.34 3.94
CA MET A 121 -1.56 20.72 2.88
C MET A 121 -2.18 21.71 1.88
N VAL A 122 -3.46 21.52 1.52
CA VAL A 122 -4.19 22.46 0.65
C VAL A 122 -4.32 23.83 1.33
N LYS A 123 -4.61 23.84 2.64
CA LYS A 123 -4.69 25.08 3.40
C LYS A 123 -3.34 25.81 3.44
N GLU A 124 -2.26 25.11 3.77
CA GLU A 124 -0.91 25.68 3.78
C GLU A 124 -0.50 26.22 2.39
N TYR A 125 -0.84 25.50 1.33
CA TYR A 125 -0.60 25.93 -0.05
C TYR A 125 -1.32 27.24 -0.36
N ASN A 126 -2.61 27.34 -0.02
CA ASN A 126 -3.40 28.55 -0.26
C ASN A 126 -2.84 29.75 0.54
N GLU A 127 -2.49 29.55 1.82
CA GLU A 127 -1.87 30.60 2.63
C GLU A 127 -0.50 31.05 2.08
N LEU A 128 0.26 30.12 1.48
CA LEU A 128 1.52 30.45 0.82
C LEU A 128 1.29 31.23 -0.48
N ALA A 129 0.29 30.83 -1.28
CA ALA A 129 -0.09 31.51 -2.51
C ALA A 129 -0.56 32.96 -2.23
N ASP A 130 -1.37 33.16 -1.20
CA ASP A 130 -1.82 34.51 -0.79
C ASP A 130 -0.65 35.39 -0.36
N ARG A 131 0.29 34.85 0.43
CA ARG A 131 1.52 35.57 0.81
C ARG A 131 2.37 35.92 -0.41
N TYR A 132 2.49 35.00 -1.36
CA TYR A 132 3.25 35.23 -2.59
C TYR A 132 2.62 36.35 -3.44
N ASN A 133 1.30 36.34 -3.61
CA ASN A 133 0.58 37.40 -4.33
C ASN A 133 0.77 38.76 -3.66
N LYS A 134 0.68 38.82 -2.33
CA LYS A 134 0.94 40.06 -1.58
C LYS A 134 2.37 40.58 -1.79
N LEU A 135 3.36 39.69 -1.80
CA LEU A 135 4.76 40.06 -2.09
C LEU A 135 4.94 40.63 -3.50
N ILE A 136 4.19 40.13 -4.49
CA ILE A 136 4.17 40.70 -5.84
C ILE A 136 3.62 42.12 -5.82
N ASP A 137 2.51 42.36 -5.14
CA ASP A 137 1.88 43.68 -5.03
C ASP A 137 2.79 44.68 -4.31
N ASP A 138 3.36 44.28 -3.17
CA ASP A 138 4.30 45.09 -2.40
C ASP A 138 5.54 45.46 -3.23
N LYS A 139 6.05 44.52 -4.02
CA LYS A 139 7.17 44.77 -4.95
C LYS A 139 6.80 45.81 -6.01
N ALA A 140 5.63 45.68 -6.63
CA ALA A 140 5.17 46.62 -7.66
C ALA A 140 4.99 48.04 -7.09
N GLU A 141 4.48 48.16 -5.87
CA GLU A 141 4.34 49.44 -5.19
C GLU A 141 5.70 50.09 -4.87
N LEU A 142 6.66 49.30 -4.36
CA LEU A 142 8.02 49.76 -4.09
C LEU A 142 8.72 50.24 -5.37
N GLU A 143 8.59 49.51 -6.48
CA GLU A 143 9.12 49.94 -7.77
C GLU A 143 8.52 51.28 -8.24
N ARG A 144 7.20 51.48 -8.05
CA ARG A 144 6.54 52.75 -8.36
C ARG A 144 7.09 53.89 -7.51
N LYS A 145 7.17 53.71 -6.18
CA LYS A 145 7.70 54.73 -5.24
C LYS A 145 9.15 55.07 -5.55
N ASN A 146 9.97 54.08 -5.90
CA ASN A 146 11.37 54.30 -6.29
C ASN A 146 11.47 55.13 -7.57
N ARG A 147 10.64 54.86 -8.58
CA ARG A 147 10.59 55.67 -9.82
C ARG A 147 10.19 57.12 -9.52
N GLU A 148 9.13 57.33 -8.74
CA GLU A 148 8.66 58.67 -8.36
C GLU A 148 9.74 59.47 -7.62
N LYS A 149 10.40 58.85 -6.65
CA LYS A 149 11.48 59.48 -5.90
C LYS A 149 12.70 59.80 -6.78
N ALA A 150 13.02 58.94 -7.75
CA ALA A 150 14.07 59.22 -8.72
C ALA A 150 13.75 60.45 -9.58
N TYR A 151 12.50 60.57 -10.07
CA TYR A 151 12.07 61.77 -10.81
C TYR A 151 12.13 63.04 -9.97
N GLU A 152 11.71 62.98 -8.70
CA GLU A 152 11.76 64.13 -7.79
C GLU A 152 13.20 64.61 -7.55
N VAL A 153 14.14 63.68 -7.36
CA VAL A 153 15.57 64.00 -7.20
C VAL A 153 16.14 64.65 -8.47
N MET A 154 15.82 64.11 -9.65
CA MET A 154 16.28 64.70 -10.92
C MET A 154 15.76 66.14 -11.10
N TYR A 155 14.47 66.37 -10.84
CA TYR A 155 13.85 67.69 -10.96
C TYR A 155 14.44 68.72 -9.98
N GLN A 156 14.74 68.32 -8.74
CA GLN A 156 15.43 69.16 -7.75
C GLN A 156 16.86 69.54 -8.20
N GLN A 157 17.58 68.61 -8.84
CA GLN A 157 18.93 68.86 -9.36
C GLN A 157 18.92 69.82 -10.55
N GLU A 158 17.92 69.74 -11.43
CA GLU A 158 17.77 70.66 -12.57
C GLU A 158 17.40 72.09 -12.13
N ARG A 159 16.60 72.26 -11.07
CA ARG A 159 16.28 73.59 -10.51
C ARG A 159 17.42 74.23 -9.71
N SER A 160 18.42 73.44 -9.31
CA SER A 160 19.56 73.90 -8.52
C SER A 160 20.79 74.24 -9.38
N ARG A 161 20.68 74.13 -10.72
CA ARG A 161 21.67 74.56 -11.71
C ARG A 161 21.27 75.88 -12.34
#